data_AF-A0A2T3E8H4-F1
#
_entry.id   AF-A0A2T3E8H4-F1
#
_cell.length_a   1.000
_cell.length_b   1.000
_cell.length_c   1.000
_cell.angle_alpha   90.00
_cell.angle_beta   90.00
_cell.angle_gamma   90.00
#
_symmetry.space_group_name_H-M   'P 1'
#
loop_
_entity.id
_entity.type
_entity.pdbx_description
1 polymer ?
#
loop_
_entity_poly.entity_id
_entity_poly.type
_entity_poly.pdbx_seq_one_letter_code
_entity_poly.pdbx_strand_id
1 'polypeptide(L)'
;MMVYAPEFSCEYSFDELSIRLCDRWETGLLLYGRAELTSAGADYEDEFYVSEIRLDGGARLARPNASNNAGGFESELFRRIAAVIEDDRTQAGRHAAELFVSALEQSKELDPDQNRKLGRERKLETFATSY
;
A
#
# COMPACT_ATOMS: atom_id res chain seq x y z
N MET A 1 -5.60 6.43 -25.66
CA MET A 1 -5.54 6.91 -24.27
C MET A 1 -5.61 5.66 -23.41
N MET A 2 -4.46 5.14 -22.94
CA MET A 2 -4.46 4.00 -22.03
C MET A 2 -4.96 4.51 -20.68
N VAL A 3 -6.14 4.04 -20.27
CA VAL A 3 -6.62 4.21 -18.90
C VAL A 3 -5.79 3.24 -18.08
N TYR A 4 -4.70 3.72 -17.49
CA TYR A 4 -4.04 2.98 -16.41
C TYR A 4 -5.07 2.93 -15.29
N ALA A 5 -5.56 1.74 -14.97
CA ALA A 5 -6.31 1.54 -13.74
C ALA A 5 -5.41 2.01 -12.58
N PRO A 6 -5.93 2.78 -11.60
CA PRO A 6 -5.14 3.13 -10.44
C PRO A 6 -4.65 1.85 -9.77
N GLU A 7 -3.34 1.76 -9.55
CA GLU A 7 -2.74 0.65 -8.81
C GLU A 7 -3.38 0.62 -7.41
N PHE A 8 -3.93 -0.53 -7.02
CA PHE A 8 -4.62 -0.67 -5.74
C PHE A 8 -3.67 -0.33 -4.59
N SER A 9 -4.14 0.46 -3.63
CA SER A 9 -3.40 0.76 -2.41
C SER A 9 -4.30 0.83 -1.18
N CYS A 10 -3.73 0.55 -0.01
CA CYS A 10 -4.41 0.67 1.27
C CYS A 10 -3.46 1.07 2.40
N GLU A 11 -4.01 1.69 3.44
CA GLU A 11 -3.27 2.11 4.63
C GLU A 11 -3.14 0.93 5.62
N TYR A 12 -1.92 0.68 6.08
CA TYR A 12 -1.60 -0.25 7.16
C TYR A 12 -1.07 0.53 8.38
N SER A 13 -1.76 0.43 9.51
CA SER A 13 -1.34 1.06 10.77
C SER A 13 -0.48 0.10 11.60
N PHE A 14 0.57 0.63 12.22
CA PHE A 14 1.45 -0.13 13.11
C PHE A 14 1.64 0.63 14.43
N ASP A 15 1.35 -0.06 15.53
CA ASP A 15 1.39 0.52 16.87
C ASP A 15 2.64 0.12 17.67
N GLU A 16 3.47 -0.83 17.23
CA GLU A 16 4.69 -1.24 17.95
C GLU A 16 5.73 -1.85 16.99
N LEU A 17 6.09 -1.12 15.94
CA LEU A 17 7.00 -1.65 14.93
C LEU A 17 8.46 -1.56 15.40
N SER A 18 9.07 -2.72 15.63
CA SER A 18 10.47 -2.83 16.04
C SER A 18 11.39 -2.94 14.82
N ILE A 19 12.29 -1.97 14.63
CA ILE A 19 13.36 -2.05 13.62
C ILE A 19 14.74 -2.11 14.28
N ARG A 20 15.70 -2.78 13.64
CA ARG A 20 17.12 -2.73 14.04
C ARG A 20 17.77 -1.51 13.39
N LEU A 21 18.70 -0.82 14.07
CA LEU A 21 19.40 0.36 13.50
C LEU A 21 20.88 0.16 13.14
N CYS A 22 21.60 -0.78 13.75
CA CYS A 22 23.08 -0.84 13.61
C CYS A 22 23.65 -2.26 13.58
N ASP A 23 22.94 -3.22 12.99
CA ASP A 23 23.31 -4.65 12.91
C ASP A 23 23.56 -5.34 14.26
N ARG A 24 23.36 -4.61 15.37
CA ARG A 24 23.35 -5.10 16.74
C ARG A 24 21.91 -5.42 17.13
N TRP A 25 21.74 -6.56 17.80
CA TRP A 25 20.44 -7.09 18.20
C TRP A 25 19.80 -6.28 19.34
N GLU A 26 20.58 -5.46 20.06
CA GLU A 26 20.15 -4.84 21.31
C GLU A 26 19.63 -3.40 21.15
N THR A 27 19.90 -2.73 20.02
CA THR A 27 19.40 -1.37 19.76
C THR A 27 18.33 -1.40 18.67
N GLY A 28 17.10 -1.67 19.11
CA GLY A 28 15.90 -1.51 18.30
C GLY A 28 15.26 -0.13 18.49
N LEU A 29 14.69 0.44 17.44
CA LEU A 29 13.71 1.52 17.57
C LEU A 29 12.30 0.93 17.59
N LEU A 30 11.48 1.42 18.50
CA LEU A 30 10.04 1.18 18.50
C LEU A 30 9.34 2.36 17.82
N LEU A 31 8.58 2.07 16.78
CA LEU A 31 7.96 3.06 15.91
C LEU A 31 6.45 2.89 15.87
N TYR A 32 5.77 4.02 15.72
CA TYR A 32 4.33 4.16 15.65
C TYR A 32 3.99 4.97 14.40
N GLY A 33 2.99 4.53 13.64
CA GLY A 33 2.63 5.20 12.41
C GLY A 33 1.86 4.32 11.45
N ARG A 34 1.94 4.70 10.18
CA ARG A 34 1.18 4.08 9.10
C ARG A 34 2.02 3.97 7.85
N ALA A 35 1.80 2.91 7.09
CA ALA A 35 2.43 2.66 5.80
C ALA A 35 1.36 2.57 4.72
N GLU A 36 1.65 3.12 3.55
CA GLU A 36 0.85 2.90 2.36
C GLU A 36 1.35 1.63 1.67
N LEU A 37 0.49 0.63 1.56
CA LEU A 37 0.76 -0.62 0.86
C LEU A 37 0.21 -0.49 -0.56
N THR A 38 1.04 -0.70 -1.57
CA THR A 38 0.67 -0.57 -2.98
C THR A 38 0.90 -1.88 -3.70
N SER A 39 -0.05 -2.29 -4.55
CA SER A 39 0.07 -3.51 -5.36
C SER A 39 1.35 -3.50 -6.19
N ALA A 40 2.06 -4.62 -6.25
CA ALA A 40 3.30 -4.75 -7.04
C ALA A 40 3.06 -4.90 -8.56
N GLY A 41 1.80 -4.87 -8.99
CA GLY A 41 1.39 -4.96 -10.39
C GLY A 41 0.58 -6.20 -10.70
N ALA A 42 0.03 -6.26 -11.92
CA ALA A 42 -0.89 -7.31 -12.35
C ALA A 42 -0.28 -8.73 -12.40
N ASP A 43 1.04 -8.84 -12.49
CA ASP A 43 1.75 -10.12 -12.58
C ASP A 43 2.08 -10.73 -11.20
N TYR A 44 1.87 -9.98 -10.12
CA TYR A 44 2.17 -10.38 -8.74
C TYR A 44 0.90 -10.26 -7.89
N GLU A 45 0.00 -11.23 -8.07
CA GLU A 45 -1.23 -11.28 -7.29
C GLU A 45 -0.90 -11.37 -5.79
N ASP A 46 -1.58 -10.54 -5.00
CA ASP A 46 -1.46 -10.46 -3.54
C ASP A 46 -0.10 -9.96 -3.01
N GLU A 47 0.83 -9.55 -3.88
CA GLU A 47 2.06 -8.89 -3.49
C GLU A 47 1.89 -7.37 -3.41
N PHE A 48 2.54 -6.80 -2.40
CA PHE A 48 2.57 -5.36 -2.19
C PHE A 48 3.98 -4.88 -1.89
N TYR A 49 4.17 -3.58 -2.05
CA TYR A 49 5.33 -2.87 -1.55
C TYR A 49 4.88 -1.66 -0.73
N VAL A 50 5.70 -1.24 0.22
CA VAL A 50 5.48 0.01 0.95
C VAL A 50 5.90 1.17 0.05
N SER A 51 4.98 2.08 -0.27
CA SER A 51 5.25 3.26 -1.10
C SER A 51 5.56 4.51 -0.27
N GLU A 52 4.93 4.63 0.90
CA GLU A 52 5.06 5.76 1.82
C GLU A 52 4.95 5.30 3.27
N ILE A 53 5.64 5.98 4.19
CA ILE A 53 5.48 5.81 5.63
C ILE A 53 5.23 7.17 6.28
N ARG A 54 4.24 7.22 7.18
CA ARG A 54 3.95 8.36 8.05
C ARG A 54 4.14 7.94 9.49
N LEU A 55 5.09 8.55 10.18
CA LEU A 55 5.31 8.32 11.61
C LEU A 55 4.39 9.25 12.41
N ASP A 56 3.91 8.79 13.56
CA ASP A 56 3.04 9.59 14.43
C ASP A 56 3.73 10.86 14.97
N GLY A 57 5.07 10.88 14.96
CA GLY A 57 5.87 12.08 15.20
C GLY A 57 5.80 13.14 14.10
N GLY A 58 5.00 12.93 13.05
CA GLY A 58 4.79 13.86 11.93
C GLY A 58 5.76 13.72 10.77
N ALA A 59 6.74 12.82 10.85
CA ALA A 59 7.69 12.57 9.78
C ALA A 59 7.03 11.76 8.64
N ARG A 60 7.31 12.17 7.40
CA ARG A 60 6.84 11.49 6.18
C ARG A 60 8.05 10.99 5.40
N LEU A 61 8.12 9.67 5.20
CA LEU A 61 9.21 9.00 4.50
C LEU A 61 8.68 8.46 3.17
N ALA A 62 9.31 8.87 2.08
CA ALA A 62 8.98 8.38 0.74
C ALA A 62 9.93 7.25 0.33
N ARG A 63 9.44 6.30 -0.48
CA ARG A 63 10.28 5.24 -1.03
C ARG A 63 11.46 5.84 -1.82
N PRO A 64 12.72 5.51 -1.48
CA PRO A 64 13.88 5.96 -2.23
C PRO A 64 13.81 5.45 -3.67
N ASN A 65 14.10 6.32 -4.63
CA ASN A 65 14.20 5.95 -6.05
C ASN A 65 15.65 6.08 -6.55
N ALA A 66 15.94 5.52 -7.73
CA ALA A 66 17.29 5.52 -8.29
C ALA A 66 17.89 6.93 -8.46
N SER A 67 17.04 7.96 -8.61
CA SER A 67 17.42 9.37 -8.76
C SER A 67 17.71 10.08 -7.43
N ASN A 68 17.13 9.57 -6.33
CA ASN A 68 17.20 10.15 -4.98
C ASN A 68 17.89 9.19 -3.99
N ASN A 69 18.82 8.37 -4.49
CA ASN A 69 19.50 7.32 -3.75
C ASN A 69 20.63 7.84 -2.83
N ALA A 70 20.69 9.16 -2.59
CA ALA A 70 21.63 9.73 -1.63
C ALA A 70 21.27 9.16 -0.25
N GLY A 71 22.19 8.37 0.34
CA GLY A 71 22.00 7.58 1.55
C GLY A 71 21.79 8.39 2.84
N GLY A 72 20.74 9.20 2.87
CA GLY A 72 20.31 9.96 4.02
C GLY A 72 19.64 9.07 5.07
N PHE A 73 19.59 9.59 6.29
CA PHE A 73 18.95 8.91 7.43
C PHE A 73 17.49 8.53 7.13
N GLU A 74 16.71 9.42 6.49
CA GLU A 74 15.30 9.18 6.14
C GLU A 74 15.15 8.02 5.15
N SER A 75 16.01 7.95 4.12
CA SER A 75 16.02 6.85 3.15
C SER A 75 16.38 5.52 3.80
N GLU A 76 17.34 5.52 4.73
CA GLU A 76 17.72 4.32 5.48
C GLU A 76 16.61 3.89 6.46
N LEU A 77 16.00 4.84 7.14
CA LEU A 77 14.88 4.60 8.04
C LEU A 77 13.70 4.00 7.26
N PHE A 78 13.36 4.57 6.10
CA PHE A 78 12.35 4.00 5.20
C PHE A 78 12.67 2.54 4.87
N ARG A 79 13.89 2.27 4.37
CA ARG A 79 14.29 0.91 3.96
C ARG A 79 14.17 -0.10 5.09
N ARG A 80 14.55 0.27 6.32
CA ARG A 80 14.47 -0.62 7.49
C ARG A 80 13.03 -0.90 7.91
N ILE A 81 12.17 0.10 7.89
CA ILE A 81 10.74 -0.07 8.21
C ILE A 81 10.07 -0.91 7.13
N ALA A 82 10.26 -0.55 5.86
CA ALA A 82 9.72 -1.28 4.72
C ALA A 82 10.17 -2.75 4.73
N ALA A 83 11.45 -3.03 5.02
CA ALA A 83 11.95 -4.40 5.12
C ALA A 83 11.29 -5.25 6.21
N VAL A 84 10.74 -4.62 7.27
CA VAL A 84 9.96 -5.34 8.29
C VAL A 84 8.52 -5.55 7.83
N ILE A 85 7.89 -4.52 7.25
CA ILE A 85 6.48 -4.59 6.79
C ILE A 85 6.33 -5.51 5.57
N GLU A 86 7.32 -5.55 4.68
CA GLU A 86 7.30 -6.37 3.45
C GLU A 86 7.75 -7.81 3.70
N ASP A 87 8.30 -8.15 4.88
CA ASP A 87 8.75 -9.50 5.24
C ASP A 87 7.70 -10.26 6.05
N ASP A 88 7.03 -11.22 5.40
CA ASP A 88 6.01 -12.11 5.96
C ASP A 88 6.52 -13.01 7.11
N ARG A 89 7.84 -13.08 7.31
CA ARG A 89 8.42 -13.79 8.46
C ARG A 89 8.31 -12.97 9.74
N THR A 90 8.15 -11.65 9.63
CA THR A 90 7.92 -10.78 10.79
C THR A 90 6.45 -10.77 11.17
N GLN A 91 6.14 -10.45 12.43
CA GLN A 91 4.76 -10.29 12.86
C GLN A 91 4.07 -9.15 12.11
N ALA A 92 4.74 -8.01 11.96
CA ALA A 92 4.18 -6.87 11.23
C ALA A 92 3.90 -7.21 9.76
N GLY A 93 4.79 -7.95 9.10
CA GLY A 93 4.61 -8.33 7.71
C GLY A 93 3.47 -9.30 7.48
N ARG A 94 3.23 -10.27 8.39
CA ARG A 94 2.03 -11.12 8.30
C ARG A 94 0.75 -10.31 8.42
N HIS A 95 0.68 -9.41 9.40
CA HIS A 95 -0.49 -8.56 9.60
C HIS A 95 -0.73 -7.63 8.39
N ALA A 96 0.35 -7.06 7.83
CA ALA A 96 0.28 -6.24 6.63
C ALA A 96 -0.24 -7.04 5.42
N ALA A 97 0.28 -8.26 5.21
CA ALA A 97 -0.16 -9.15 4.13
C ALA A 97 -1.63 -9.57 4.28
N GLU A 98 -2.05 -9.99 5.47
CA GLU A 98 -3.45 -10.36 5.74
C GLU A 98 -4.41 -9.18 5.49
N LEU A 99 -4.03 -7.98 5.94
CA LEU A 99 -4.81 -6.77 5.69
C LEU A 99 -4.87 -6.43 4.21
N PHE A 100 -3.73 -6.51 3.50
CA PHE A 100 -3.66 -6.19 2.09
C PHE A 100 -4.54 -7.11 1.25
N VAL A 101 -4.45 -8.43 1.45
CA VAL A 101 -5.31 -9.42 0.77
C VAL A 101 -6.78 -9.13 1.04
N SER A 102 -7.15 -8.94 2.30
CA SER A 102 -8.54 -8.68 2.70
C SER A 102 -9.07 -7.39 2.05
N ALA A 103 -8.26 -6.33 2.00
CA ALA A 103 -8.63 -5.06 1.40
C ALA A 103 -8.70 -5.16 -0.14
N LEU A 104 -7.80 -5.92 -0.77
CA LEU A 104 -7.79 -6.17 -2.20
C LEU A 104 -9.04 -6.95 -2.62
N GLU A 105 -9.41 -8.00 -1.90
CA GLU A 105 -10.64 -8.78 -2.12
C GLU A 105 -11.89 -7.89 -2.02
N GLN A 106 -11.98 -7.07 -0.96
CA GLN A 106 -13.09 -6.12 -0.80
C GLN A 106 -13.16 -5.09 -1.94
N SER A 107 -12.01 -4.63 -2.44
CA SER A 107 -11.98 -3.70 -3.57
C SER A 107 -12.50 -4.34 -4.86
N LYS A 108 -12.17 -5.62 -5.08
CA LYS A 108 -12.67 -6.44 -6.20
C LYS A 108 -14.16 -6.75 -6.07
N GLU A 109 -14.74 -6.79 -4.85
CA GLU A 109 -16.18 -6.99 -4.64
C GLU A 109 -17.01 -5.72 -4.84
N LEU A 110 -16.43 -4.53 -4.65
CA LEU A 110 -17.11 -3.25 -4.90
C LEU A 110 -17.16 -2.88 -6.40
N ASP A 111 -16.17 -3.31 -7.18
CA ASP A 111 -16.09 -3.10 -8.63
C ASP A 111 -17.23 -3.76 -9.47
N PRO A 112 -17.72 -5.00 -9.18
CA PRO A 112 -18.78 -5.64 -9.97
C PRO A 112 -20.13 -4.91 -9.90
N ASP A 113 -20.40 -4.15 -8.84
CA ASP A 113 -21.63 -3.35 -8.74
C ASP A 113 -21.56 -2.02 -9.51
N GLN A 114 -20.36 -1.44 -9.69
CA GLN A 114 -20.20 -0.27 -10.56
C GLN A 114 -20.44 -0.62 -12.04
N ASN A 115 -19.98 -1.79 -12.48
CA ASN A 115 -20.21 -2.26 -13.84
C ASN A 115 -21.72 -2.51 -14.13
N ARG A 116 -22.48 -2.91 -13.11
CA ARG A 116 -23.94 -3.08 -13.19
C ARG A 116 -24.71 -1.76 -13.23
N LYS A 117 -24.18 -0.69 -12.62
CA LYS A 117 -24.75 0.67 -12.69
C LYS A 117 -24.48 1.36 -14.03
N LEU A 118 -23.26 1.26 -14.57
CA LEU A 118 -22.90 1.79 -15.90
C LEU A 118 -23.68 1.13 -17.05
N GLY A 119 -24.04 -0.15 -16.90
CA GLY A 119 -24.92 -0.85 -17.85
C GLY A 119 -26.39 -0.41 -17.79
N ARG A 120 -26.86 0.13 -16.66
CA ARG A 120 -28.23 0.66 -16.52
C ARG A 120 -28.36 2.08 -17.07
N GLU A 121 -27.37 2.94 -16.86
CA GLU A 121 -27.41 4.33 -17.35
C GLU A 121 -27.37 4.42 -18.88
N ARG A 122 -26.56 3.58 -19.56
CA ARG A 122 -26.56 3.50 -21.04
C ARG A 122 -27.88 3.01 -21.64
N LYS A 123 -28.65 2.18 -20.90
CA LYS A 123 -29.99 1.78 -21.35
C LYS A 123 -31.01 2.90 -21.17
N LEU A 124 -30.92 3.71 -20.11
CA LEU A 124 -31.85 4.81 -19.87
C LEU A 124 -31.68 5.98 -20.86
N GLU A 125 -30.47 6.26 -21.33
CA GLU A 125 -30.23 7.32 -22.34
C GLU A 125 -30.73 6.95 -23.75
N THR A 126 -30.82 5.66 -24.08
CA THR A 126 -31.31 5.21 -25.40
C THR A 126 -32.83 5.39 -25.53
N PHE A 127 -33.58 5.35 -24.42
CA PHE A 127 -35.04 5.53 -24.43
C PHE A 127 -35.50 6.98 -24.25
N ALA A 128 -34.59 7.92 -23.95
CA ALA A 128 -34.93 9.32 -23.74
C ALA A 128 -34.83 10.20 -25.01
N THR A 129 -34.26 9.69 -26.11
CA THR A 129 -34.04 10.44 -27.36
C THR A 129 -34.90 9.95 -28.53
N SER A 130 -36.09 9.40 -28.25
CA SER A 130 -37.08 9.09 -29.28
C SER A 130 -38.44 9.69 -28.93
N TYR A 131 -38.57 11.00 -29.17
CA TYR A 131 -39.83 11.68 -29.47
C TYR A 131 -39.56 12.89 -30.38
#